data_AF-A0A401IK19-F1
#
_entry.id   AF-A0A401IK19-F1
#
_cell.length_a   1.000
_cell.length_b   1.000
_cell.length_c   1.000
_cell.angle_alpha   90.00
_cell.angle_beta   90.00
_cell.angle_gamma   90.00
#
_symmetry.space_group_name_H-M   'P 1'
#
loop_
_entity.id
_entity.type
_entity.pdbx_description
1 polymer ?
#
loop_
_entity_poly.entity_id
_entity_poly.type
_entity_poly.pdbx_seq_one_letter_code
_entity_poly.pdbx_strand_id
1 'polypeptide(L)'
;MNLDNERLTDLSIEELEALANSSLVPKTQAKLNELLAKNINDQLSTKEQITLDNLLQQIDYLNILKTRAKYTLNCPQMIRVRKMWVKLGEHPPRI
;
A
#
# COMPACT_ATOMS: atom_id res chain seq x y z
N MET A 1 13.69 -14.63 9.93
CA MET A 1 12.42 -13.88 9.91
C MET A 1 11.49 -14.55 8.92
N ASN A 2 10.31 -14.97 9.38
CA ASN A 2 9.36 -15.71 8.55
C ASN A 2 8.48 -14.73 7.77
N LEU A 3 8.79 -14.52 6.49
CA LEU A 3 8.05 -13.64 5.57
C LEU A 3 6.58 -14.08 5.38
N ASP A 4 6.22 -15.31 5.75
CA ASP A 4 4.84 -15.79 5.67
C ASP A 4 3.91 -15.15 6.71
N ASN A 5 4.43 -14.63 7.83
CA ASN A 5 3.64 -13.91 8.84
C ASN A 5 3.24 -12.48 8.40
N GLU A 6 3.78 -11.99 7.29
CA GLU A 6 3.44 -10.67 6.75
C GLU A 6 2.35 -10.72 5.68
N ARG A 7 1.82 -11.91 5.40
CA ARG A 7 0.75 -12.11 4.43
C ARG A 7 -0.53 -11.52 4.99
N LEU A 8 -1.12 -10.60 4.23
CA LEU A 8 -2.44 -10.05 4.50
C LEU A 8 -3.49 -11.12 4.14
N THR A 9 -3.63 -12.13 5.00
CA THR A 9 -4.54 -13.26 4.77
C THR A 9 -5.98 -12.82 4.87
N ASP A 10 -6.33 -11.97 5.84
CA ASP A 10 -7.72 -11.61 6.16
C ASP A 10 -8.42 -10.67 5.14
N LEU A 11 -7.81 -10.45 3.98
CA LEU A 11 -8.31 -9.53 2.94
C LEU A 11 -8.73 -10.30 1.69
N SER A 12 -9.87 -9.92 1.14
CA SER A 12 -10.29 -10.36 -0.19
C SER A 12 -9.34 -9.87 -1.28
N ILE A 13 -9.44 -10.48 -2.45
CA ILE A 13 -8.65 -10.09 -3.62
C ILE A 13 -8.90 -8.63 -4.00
N GLU A 14 -10.16 -8.20 -3.96
CA GLU A 14 -10.60 -6.85 -4.27
C GLU A 14 -10.01 -5.84 -3.26
N GLU A 15 -9.96 -6.20 -1.98
CA GLU A 15 -9.33 -5.39 -0.94
C GLU A 15 -7.81 -5.32 -1.08
N LEU A 16 -7.16 -6.43 -1.46
CA LEU A 16 -5.72 -6.45 -1.76
C LEU A 16 -5.38 -5.61 -2.99
N GLU A 17 -6.21 -5.64 -4.03
CA GLU A 17 -6.04 -4.80 -5.22
C GLU A 17 -6.29 -3.32 -4.91
N ALA A 18 -7.33 -3.00 -4.12
CA ALA A 18 -7.58 -1.65 -3.65
C ALA A 18 -6.41 -1.13 -2.81
N LEU A 19 -5.84 -1.96 -1.94
CA LEU A 19 -4.67 -1.62 -1.13
C LEU A 19 -3.41 -1.44 -1.98
N ALA A 20 -3.16 -2.35 -2.93
CA ALA A 20 -2.02 -2.29 -3.85
C ALA A 20 -2.02 -1.03 -4.73
N ASN A 21 -3.22 -0.52 -5.06
CA ASN A 21 -3.42 0.67 -5.89
C ASN A 21 -3.75 1.93 -5.07
N SER A 22 -3.87 1.82 -3.75
CA SER A 22 -4.17 2.95 -2.87
C SER A 22 -3.12 4.05 -3.02
N SER A 23 -3.49 5.31 -2.80
CA SER A 23 -2.53 6.42 -2.80
C SER A 23 -2.87 7.35 -1.64
N LEU A 24 -1.94 8.22 -1.26
CA LEU A 24 -2.29 9.32 -0.37
C LEU A 24 -3.45 10.11 -0.98
N VAL A 25 -4.38 10.54 -0.13
CA VAL A 25 -5.50 11.40 -0.54
C VAL A 25 -4.93 12.65 -1.22
N PRO A 26 -5.52 13.16 -2.32
CA PRO A 26 -4.94 14.25 -3.13
C PRO A 26 -4.51 15.48 -2.32
N LYS A 27 -5.27 15.82 -1.27
CA LYS A 27 -4.95 16.93 -0.35
C LYS A 27 -3.65 16.69 0.42
N THR A 28 -3.41 15.47 0.87
CA THR A 28 -2.21 15.06 1.59
C THR A 28 -0.99 15.00 0.65
N GLN A 29 -1.19 14.51 -0.57
CA GLN A 29 -0.15 14.51 -1.61
C GLN A 29 0.26 15.94 -2.01
N ALA A 30 -0.71 16.85 -2.17
CA ALA A 30 -0.43 18.26 -2.44
C ALA A 30 0.38 18.91 -1.31
N LYS A 31 0.03 18.62 -0.05
CA LYS A 31 0.77 19.14 1.11
C LYS A 31 2.20 18.60 1.18
N LEU A 32 2.39 17.32 0.87
CA LEU A 32 3.72 16.73 0.77
C LEU A 32 4.56 17.41 -0.32
N ASN A 33 3.99 17.61 -1.51
CA ASN A 33 4.70 18.26 -2.62
C ASN A 33 5.12 19.69 -2.26
N GLU A 34 4.27 20.44 -1.55
CA GLU A 34 4.60 21.78 -1.03
C GLU A 34 5.77 21.73 -0.04
N LEU A 35 5.74 20.78 0.90
CA LEU A 35 6.79 20.63 1.91
C LEU A 35 8.11 20.16 1.30
N LEU A 36 8.08 19.27 0.32
CA LEU A 36 9.27 18.84 -0.43
C LEU A 36 9.89 20.01 -1.22
N ALA A 37 9.07 20.84 -1.88
CA ALA A 37 9.54 22.03 -2.57
C ALA A 37 10.18 23.06 -1.62
N LYS A 38 9.64 23.20 -0.41
CA LYS A 38 10.22 24.05 0.65
C LYS A 38 11.49 23.43 1.26
N ASN A 39 11.56 22.10 1.38
CA ASN A 39 12.74 21.40 1.90
C ASN A 39 13.97 21.63 1.03
N ILE A 40 13.81 21.60 -0.30
CA ILE A 40 14.90 21.85 -1.27
C ILE A 40 15.55 23.22 -1.07
N ASN A 41 14.80 24.19 -0.53
CA ASN A 41 15.27 25.55 -0.30
C ASN A 41 15.68 25.81 1.17
N ASP A 42 15.73 24.77 2.02
CA ASP A 42 15.96 24.87 3.48
C ASP A 42 14.99 25.84 4.20
N GLN A 43 13.79 26.03 3.64
CA GLN A 43 12.79 26.99 4.14
C GLN A 43 11.78 26.39 5.12
N LEU A 44 11.98 25.15 5.56
CA LEU A 44 11.04 24.48 6.46
C LEU A 44 11.24 24.95 7.90
N SER A 45 10.15 25.38 8.53
CA SER A 45 10.12 25.49 9.99
C SER A 45 10.22 24.11 10.64
N THR A 46 10.64 24.05 11.90
CA THR A 46 10.71 22.81 12.69
C THR A 46 9.37 22.04 12.70
N LYS A 47 8.24 22.76 12.73
CA LYS A 47 6.90 22.15 12.68
C LYS A 47 6.60 21.54 11.30
N GLU A 48 7.04 22.21 10.24
CA GLU A 48 6.89 21.72 8.87
C GLU A 48 7.81 20.52 8.58
N GLN A 49 9.02 20.48 9.16
CA GLN A 49 9.91 19.31 9.11
C GLN A 49 9.26 18.10 9.77
N ILE A 50 8.74 18.24 11.00
CA ILE A 50 8.01 17.17 11.69
C ILE A 50 6.81 16.71 10.85
N THR A 51 6.11 17.63 10.20
CA THR A 51 4.97 17.29 9.32
C THR A 51 5.44 16.51 8.10
N LEU A 52 6.56 16.91 7.49
CA LEU A 52 7.14 16.21 6.35
C LEU A 52 7.60 14.79 6.72
N ASP A 53 8.29 14.63 7.84
CA ASP A 53 8.75 13.32 8.32
C ASP A 53 7.57 12.37 8.56
N ASN A 54 6.51 12.86 9.20
CA ASN A 54 5.28 12.08 9.40
C ASN A 54 4.60 11.68 8.09
N LEU A 55 4.64 12.54 7.07
CA LEU A 55 4.07 12.23 5.75
C LEU A 55 4.91 11.20 5.01
N LEU A 56 6.24 11.29 5.10
CA LEU A 56 7.16 10.30 4.52
C LEU A 56 6.98 8.93 5.19
N GLN A 57 6.86 8.88 6.52
CA GLN A 57 6.60 7.64 7.25
C GLN A 57 5.26 6.99 6.84
N GLN A 58 4.22 7.80 6.59
CA GLN A 58 2.94 7.30 6.07
C GLN A 58 3.08 6.70 4.67
N ILE A 59 3.90 7.30 3.80
CA ILE A 59 4.20 6.77 2.47
C ILE A 59 4.94 5.44 2.57
N ASP A 60 5.95 5.36 3.42
CA ASP A 60 6.72 4.13 3.62
C ASP A 60 5.83 2.99 4.11
N TYR A 61 4.95 3.29 5.07
CA TYR A 61 3.95 2.33 5.54
C TYR A 61 3.02 1.86 4.41
N LEU A 62 2.49 2.80 3.60
CA LEU A 62 1.66 2.46 2.45
C LEU A 62 2.42 1.63 1.41
N ASN A 63 3.70 1.93 1.16
CA ASN A 63 4.53 1.16 0.23
C ASN A 63 4.79 -0.27 0.71
N ILE A 64 5.02 -0.45 2.02
CA ILE A 64 5.14 -1.78 2.63
C ILE A 64 3.82 -2.55 2.46
N LEU A 65 2.68 -1.93 2.78
CA LEU A 65 1.36 -2.55 2.61
C LEU A 65 1.07 -2.93 1.16
N LYS A 66 1.37 -2.05 0.20
CA LYS A 66 1.25 -2.34 -1.24
C LYS A 66 2.12 -3.50 -1.67
N THR A 67 3.37 -3.52 -1.18
CA THR A 67 4.32 -4.58 -1.50
C THR A 67 3.83 -5.92 -0.96
N ARG A 68 3.35 -5.95 0.29
CA ARG A 68 2.73 -7.13 0.89
C ARG A 68 1.48 -7.57 0.14
N ALA A 69 0.60 -6.64 -0.25
CA ALA A 69 -0.59 -6.96 -1.04
C ALA A 69 -0.24 -7.58 -2.40
N LYS A 70 0.71 -6.97 -3.14
CA LYS A 70 1.22 -7.50 -4.41
C LYS A 70 1.88 -8.86 -4.24
N TYR A 71 2.66 -9.05 -3.17
CA TYR A 71 3.28 -10.32 -2.85
C TYR A 71 2.22 -11.40 -2.60
N THR A 72 1.21 -11.11 -1.76
CA THR A 72 0.08 -12.02 -1.52
C THR A 72 -0.61 -12.40 -2.83
N LEU A 73 -0.95 -11.43 -3.68
CA LEU A 73 -1.60 -11.66 -4.97
C LEU A 73 -0.76 -12.53 -5.92
N ASN A 74 0.56 -12.36 -5.93
CA ASN A 74 1.47 -13.10 -6.81
C ASN A 74 1.91 -14.45 -6.24
N CYS A 75 1.46 -14.84 -5.05
CA CYS A 75 1.84 -16.10 -4.47
C CYS A 75 1.21 -17.29 -5.22
N PRO A 76 1.93 -18.41 -5.42
CA PRO A 76 1.45 -19.55 -6.20
C PRO A 76 0.10 -20.10 -5.75
N GLN A 77 -0.16 -20.14 -4.44
CA GLN A 77 -1.45 -20.54 -3.87
C GLN A 77 -2.59 -19.62 -4.32
N MET A 78 -2.36 -18.30 -4.37
CA MET A 78 -3.35 -17.32 -4.80
C MET A 78 -3.61 -17.37 -6.31
N ILE A 79 -2.56 -17.58 -7.09
CA ILE A 79 -2.68 -17.79 -8.53
C ILE A 79 -3.50 -19.07 -8.82
N ARG A 80 -3.28 -20.14 -8.04
CA ARG A 80 -4.04 -21.39 -8.17
C ARG A 80 -5.52 -21.19 -7.83
N VAL A 81 -5.80 -20.49 -6.73
CA VAL A 81 -7.16 -20.13 -6.30
C VAL A 81 -7.85 -19.34 -7.42
N ARG A 82 -7.26 -18.23 -7.90
CA ARG A 82 -7.81 -17.45 -9.03
C ARG A 82 -8.11 -18.29 -10.27
N LYS A 83 -7.17 -19.15 -10.69
CA LYS A 83 -7.36 -20.04 -11.86
C LYS A 83 -8.51 -21.04 -11.67
N MET A 84 -8.78 -21.48 -10.44
CA MET A 84 -9.88 -22.37 -10.12
C MET A 84 -11.23 -21.65 -10.24
N TRP A 85 -11.34 -20.43 -9.69
CA TRP A 85 -12.58 -19.65 -9.76
C TRP A 85 -12.96 -19.23 -11.18
N VAL A 86 -11.97 -18.81 -11.98
CA VAL A 86 -12.18 -18.51 -13.41
C VAL A 86 -12.74 -19.72 -14.17
N LYS A 87 -12.36 -20.95 -13.79
CA LYS A 87 -12.91 -22.18 -14.39
C LYS A 87 -14.33 -22.51 -13.91
N LEU A 88 -14.72 -22.05 -12.72
CA LEU A 88 -16.02 -22.33 -12.12
C LEU A 88 -17.07 -21.26 -12.47
N GLY A 89 -16.67 -20.10 -12.98
CA GLY A 89 -17.58 -19.00 -13.32
C GLY A 89 -18.12 -18.24 -12.10
N GLU A 90 -17.48 -18.38 -10.93
CA GLU A 90 -17.91 -17.79 -9.66
C GLU A 90 -16.84 -16.87 -9.05
N HIS A 91 -17.24 -16.04 -8.07
CA HIS A 91 -16.34 -15.12 -7.37
C HIS A 91 -15.61 -15.79 -6.19
N PRO A 92 -14.34 -15.41 -5.92
CA PRO A 92 -13.56 -15.98 -4.83
C PRO A 92 -14.10 -15.56 -3.44
N PRO A 93 -14.06 -16.44 -2.44
CA PRO A 93 -14.37 -16.11 -1.05
C PRO A 93 -13.24 -15.29 -0.42
N ARG A 94 -13.56 -14.62 0.70
CA ARG A 94 -12.56 -13.95 1.55
C ARG A 94 -11.51 -14.97 2.01
N ILE A 95 -10.27 -14.52 2.06
CA ILE A 95 -9.08 -15.32 2.34
C ILE A 95 -8.75 -15.21 3.83
#